data_AF-A0A8S8ZVL7-F1
#
_entry.id   AF-A0A8S8ZVL7-F1
#
_cell.length_a   1.000
_cell.length_b   1.000
_cell.length_c   1.000
_cell.angle_alpha   90.00
_cell.angle_beta   90.00
_cell.angle_gamma   90.00
#
_symmetry.space_group_name_H-M   'P 1'
#
loop_
_entity.id
_entity.type
_entity.pdbx_description
1 polymer ?
#
loop_
_entity_poly.entity_id
_entity_poly.type
_entity_poly.pdbx_seq_one_letter_code
_entity_poly.pdbx_strand_id
1 'polypeptide(L)'
;MNCPRLGQPLFHQARYRSRVSSSNAAVFSRCLQGPLLSFWSPPTHPPLRRPFYVQSSASSNPTSPLLQQQLLQSPQPAARAAALVEPALSLWPSRSSRASLVPPPNNTRHFLVRRYSQFAKMTVNNFTKKHKVTVIGSGNWGTTVAKLVAENCAEHPDTFEKDVQMWVYEENVTLPKDSRHFDASIGEQPQKLTHIINTYHENVKYLPGIPLPHNIVANPSLVDAVKDSSILIFNLPHEFIGNICRQIKDHIAPYARGISCIKGVSVTDDKIELICNYISENLNIYCGALSGANIASEIANEEWCETTIAYNTPVVDRRDENGRPVANGESNGNDVANGHSKQLTPLPLDYPPLDHDEWALLFSRPYFTVSMVSDIVGVSLAGALKNIVAIACGYVEGHGWNMTAKTAVMRRGMQETIRFANEFFPGQIEPSTFWEESAGWGDMIVSCTSARNWRCSKLAVERNLPIEEVEKTELNGQKLQGISTTREVCSFLRAKGAEERYPVFMAVERIINQEIKVEEIPKLFK
;
A
#
# COMPACT_ATOMS: atom_id res chain seq x y z
N MET A 1 -9.10 -49.84 63.75
CA MET A 1 -10.37 -50.45 63.31
C MET A 1 -10.65 -50.03 61.87
N ASN A 2 -10.72 -51.01 60.97
CA ASN A 2 -11.50 -51.14 59.74
C ASN A 2 -11.56 -50.01 58.66
N CYS A 3 -10.95 -50.35 57.52
CA CYS A 3 -11.39 -50.21 56.10
C CYS A 3 -12.92 -50.51 55.92
N PRO A 4 -13.65 -50.25 54.79
CA PRO A 4 -13.12 -50.29 53.40
C PRO A 4 -13.83 -49.54 52.21
N ARG A 5 -13.14 -49.60 51.05
CA ARG A 5 -13.59 -49.93 49.65
C ARG A 5 -14.29 -48.92 48.68
N LEU A 6 -13.60 -48.75 47.53
CA LEU A 6 -13.97 -48.98 46.10
C LEU A 6 -15.11 -48.21 45.41
N GLY A 7 -14.78 -47.62 44.23
CA GLY A 7 -15.72 -47.46 43.10
C GLY A 7 -15.42 -46.31 42.11
N GLN A 8 -14.69 -46.60 41.02
CA GLN A 8 -14.80 -45.94 39.69
C GLN A 8 -15.54 -46.92 38.74
N PRO A 9 -15.88 -46.58 37.48
CA PRO A 9 -16.48 -45.36 36.92
C PRO A 9 -17.70 -45.69 36.00
N LEU A 10 -18.48 -44.71 35.55
CA LEU A 10 -19.46 -44.90 34.45
C LEU A 10 -19.20 -43.94 33.28
N PHE A 11 -18.88 -44.57 32.16
CA PHE A 11 -18.87 -44.04 30.80
C PHE A 11 -20.28 -43.64 30.34
N HIS A 12 -20.40 -42.51 29.63
CA HIS A 12 -21.45 -42.33 28.63
C HIS A 12 -20.83 -42.14 27.24
N GLN A 13 -20.90 -43.22 26.46
CA GLN A 13 -20.79 -43.20 24.99
C GLN A 13 -22.13 -42.74 24.41
N ALA A 14 -22.11 -41.72 23.57
CA ALA A 14 -23.18 -41.50 22.58
C ALA A 14 -22.69 -42.05 21.23
N ARG A 15 -23.23 -43.20 20.83
CA ARG A 15 -23.15 -43.73 19.46
C ARG A 15 -24.35 -43.21 18.67
N TYR A 16 -24.11 -42.63 17.50
CA TYR A 16 -25.08 -42.58 16.41
C TYR A 16 -24.43 -43.19 15.15
N ARG A 17 -24.83 -44.42 14.85
CA ARG A 17 -24.86 -45.04 13.49
C ARG A 17 -26.28 -44.80 12.96
N SER A 18 -26.64 -44.66 11.70
CA SER A 18 -26.01 -44.84 10.39
C SER A 18 -27.08 -44.48 9.36
N ARG A 19 -26.73 -43.94 8.19
CA ARG A 19 -27.23 -44.46 6.90
C ARG A 19 -26.48 -43.85 5.72
N VAL A 20 -25.88 -44.77 4.97
CA VAL A 20 -25.32 -44.60 3.63
C VAL A 20 -26.49 -44.67 2.63
N SER A 21 -26.49 -43.81 1.61
CA SER A 21 -27.07 -44.14 0.31
C SER A 21 -26.03 -43.93 -0.78
N SER A 22 -25.68 -45.04 -1.41
CA SER A 22 -24.85 -45.18 -2.60
C SER A 22 -25.58 -44.74 -3.87
N SER A 23 -24.90 -44.03 -4.77
CA SER A 23 -24.94 -44.30 -6.22
C SER A 23 -23.99 -43.40 -7.00
N ASN A 24 -22.96 -44.04 -7.57
CA ASN A 24 -22.32 -43.80 -8.88
C ASN A 24 -20.79 -43.66 -8.82
N ALA A 25 -20.14 -44.80 -9.04
CA ALA A 25 -18.76 -44.96 -9.45
C ALA A 25 -18.70 -45.64 -10.83
N ALA A 26 -17.54 -45.50 -11.48
CA ALA A 26 -17.11 -45.97 -12.82
C ALA A 26 -17.25 -44.86 -13.87
N VAL A 27 -16.16 -44.35 -14.47
CA VAL A 27 -15.24 -45.03 -15.41
C VAL A 27 -14.04 -44.04 -15.58
N PHE A 28 -12.74 -44.32 -15.40
CA PHE A 28 -11.83 -45.18 -16.17
C PHE A 28 -10.49 -45.29 -15.38
N SER A 29 -9.89 -46.47 -15.32
CA SER A 29 -8.45 -46.68 -15.05
C SER A 29 -7.97 -47.80 -15.97
N ARG A 30 -6.83 -47.59 -16.66
CA ARG A 30 -5.72 -48.56 -16.85
C ARG A 30 -4.82 -48.19 -18.04
N CYS A 31 -3.51 -48.14 -17.76
CA CYS A 31 -2.40 -48.76 -18.51
C CYS A 31 -1.13 -48.55 -17.67
N LEU A 32 -0.76 -49.50 -16.81
CA LEU A 32 0.07 -50.70 -17.02
C LEU A 32 1.57 -50.46 -16.73
N GLN A 33 2.08 -51.26 -15.79
CA GLN A 33 3.45 -51.33 -15.28
C GLN A 33 4.27 -52.43 -16.00
N GLY A 34 5.60 -52.24 -16.00
CA GLY A 34 6.64 -53.28 -15.82
C GLY A 34 7.63 -53.49 -17.00
N PRO A 35 8.81 -54.13 -16.80
CA PRO A 35 9.64 -54.27 -15.59
C PRO A 35 11.17 -54.00 -15.80
N LEU A 36 11.94 -54.09 -14.71
CA LEU A 36 13.40 -54.02 -14.56
C LEU A 36 14.17 -55.18 -15.22
N LEU A 37 15.42 -54.93 -15.66
CA LEU A 37 16.58 -55.86 -15.58
C LEU A 37 17.93 -55.11 -15.76
N SER A 38 18.91 -55.52 -14.95
CA SER A 38 20.29 -55.03 -14.78
C SER A 38 21.32 -55.75 -15.68
N PHE A 39 22.46 -55.13 -16.02
CA PHE A 39 23.84 -55.66 -15.85
C PHE A 39 24.96 -54.80 -16.52
N TRP A 40 26.12 -54.76 -15.83
CA TRP A 40 27.51 -54.49 -16.25
C TRP A 40 28.13 -53.06 -16.24
N SER A 41 29.30 -52.98 -15.61
CA SER A 41 30.32 -51.89 -15.51
C SER A 41 31.68 -52.45 -16.03
N PRO A 42 32.85 -51.77 -15.92
CA PRO A 42 33.33 -50.41 -16.26
C PRO A 42 34.60 -50.45 -17.20
N PRO A 43 35.36 -49.35 -17.40
CA PRO A 43 36.76 -49.27 -16.91
C PRO A 43 37.19 -47.86 -16.40
N THR A 44 37.94 -47.66 -15.28
CA THR A 44 39.42 -47.62 -15.06
C THR A 44 40.23 -46.82 -16.13
N HIS A 45 41.16 -45.87 -15.89
CA HIS A 45 41.87 -45.26 -14.74
C HIS A 45 42.55 -43.89 -15.21
N PRO A 46 43.24 -43.11 -14.33
CA PRO A 46 43.62 -41.66 -14.45
C PRO A 46 45.13 -41.47 -14.88
N PRO A 47 45.93 -40.37 -14.60
CA PRO A 47 45.76 -39.15 -13.76
C PRO A 47 46.52 -37.82 -14.16
N LEU A 48 46.41 -36.80 -13.27
CA LEU A 48 47.43 -35.81 -12.79
C LEU A 48 47.36 -34.28 -13.12
N ARG A 49 47.19 -33.51 -12.00
CA ARG A 49 47.94 -32.31 -11.49
C ARG A 49 47.75 -30.88 -12.08
N ARG A 50 47.01 -30.06 -11.31
CA ARG A 50 47.26 -28.71 -10.67
C ARG A 50 48.59 -27.94 -10.96
N PRO A 51 48.75 -26.64 -10.58
CA PRO A 51 47.81 -25.53 -10.26
C PRO A 51 48.19 -24.13 -10.83
N PHE A 52 47.35 -23.13 -10.50
CA PHE A 52 47.53 -21.68 -10.57
C PHE A 52 48.82 -21.14 -9.91
N TYR A 53 49.34 -20.01 -10.45
CA TYR A 53 50.20 -19.06 -9.75
C TYR A 53 49.69 -17.62 -9.98
N VAL A 54 49.67 -16.86 -8.89
CA VAL A 54 49.40 -15.41 -8.80
C VAL A 54 50.74 -14.68 -8.91
N GLN A 55 50.78 -13.53 -9.59
CA GLN A 55 51.81 -12.52 -9.35
C GLN A 55 51.22 -11.11 -9.29
N SER A 56 51.54 -10.45 -8.18
CA SER A 56 51.42 -9.02 -7.90
C SER A 56 52.64 -8.26 -8.41
N SER A 57 52.46 -7.00 -8.81
CA SER A 57 53.49 -5.96 -8.64
C SER A 57 52.87 -4.57 -8.66
N ALA A 58 53.31 -3.73 -7.72
CA ALA A 58 52.89 -2.35 -7.47
C ALA A 58 53.96 -1.34 -7.94
N SER A 59 53.55 -0.10 -8.26
CA SER A 59 54.34 1.17 -8.15
C SER A 59 53.47 2.35 -8.66
N SER A 60 52.90 3.21 -7.80
CA SER A 60 53.43 4.50 -7.27
C SER A 60 53.35 5.73 -8.22
N ASN A 61 52.29 6.55 -8.03
CA ASN A 61 52.10 8.04 -8.01
C ASN A 61 53.15 9.03 -8.62
N PRO A 62 52.87 10.36 -8.70
CA PRO A 62 51.71 11.15 -9.21
C PRO A 62 52.16 12.38 -10.08
N THR A 63 51.28 13.21 -10.68
CA THR A 63 51.37 14.71 -10.79
C THR A 63 50.38 15.37 -11.79
N SER A 64 49.67 16.40 -11.28
CA SER A 64 49.18 17.69 -11.85
C SER A 64 48.80 17.88 -13.34
N PRO A 65 47.68 18.60 -13.63
CA PRO A 65 47.46 19.28 -14.92
C PRO A 65 47.48 20.82 -14.81
N LEU A 66 48.20 21.50 -15.70
CA LEU A 66 48.04 22.93 -15.98
C LEU A 66 48.37 23.26 -17.45
N LEU A 67 47.62 24.24 -17.99
CA LEU A 67 47.77 25.02 -19.24
C LEU A 67 47.13 24.43 -20.52
N GLN A 68 45.97 24.99 -20.95
CA GLN A 68 45.76 26.14 -21.89
C GLN A 68 45.88 25.68 -23.37
N GLN A 69 44.98 25.90 -24.34
CA GLN A 69 44.12 27.04 -24.77
C GLN A 69 42.99 26.46 -25.69
N GLN A 70 41.73 26.91 -25.62
CA GLN A 70 41.10 27.91 -26.54
C GLN A 70 41.28 27.59 -28.05
N LEU A 71 40.25 27.24 -28.84
CA LEU A 71 39.17 28.12 -29.34
C LEU A 71 38.11 27.34 -30.17
N LEU A 72 36.86 27.87 -30.14
CA LEU A 72 35.88 27.96 -31.24
C LEU A 72 35.15 26.70 -31.78
N GLN A 73 33.88 26.52 -31.39
CA GLN A 73 32.67 26.70 -32.26
C GLN A 73 31.46 25.90 -31.75
N SER A 74 30.32 26.60 -31.68
CA SER A 74 28.96 26.08 -31.50
C SER A 74 28.52 25.13 -32.63
N PRO A 75 27.54 24.23 -32.38
CA PRO A 75 26.31 24.36 -33.17
C PRO A 75 24.99 24.00 -32.44
N GLN A 76 23.91 24.62 -32.92
CA GLN A 76 22.50 24.30 -32.67
C GLN A 76 22.05 23.02 -33.43
N PRO A 77 20.90 22.41 -33.06
CA PRO A 77 20.53 21.05 -33.48
C PRO A 77 19.74 21.01 -34.80
N ALA A 78 19.98 19.96 -35.58
CA ALA A 78 19.28 19.66 -36.83
C ALA A 78 18.27 18.51 -36.66
N ALA A 79 17.05 18.74 -37.14
CA ALA A 79 15.99 17.76 -37.33
C ALA A 79 16.27 16.80 -38.50
N ARG A 80 15.92 15.52 -38.35
CA ARG A 80 15.69 14.53 -39.43
C ARG A 80 14.65 13.52 -38.94
N ALA A 81 13.44 13.48 -39.50
CA ALA A 81 13.02 12.90 -40.78
C ALA A 81 12.89 11.36 -40.72
N ALA A 82 11.63 10.91 -40.75
CA ALA A 82 11.16 9.53 -40.80
C ALA A 82 11.43 8.89 -42.17
N ALA A 83 11.80 7.60 -42.17
CA ALA A 83 11.91 6.78 -43.37
C ALA A 83 10.97 5.58 -43.27
N LEU A 84 10.21 5.39 -44.36
CA LEU A 84 9.29 4.30 -44.66
C LEU A 84 10.03 2.98 -44.93
N VAL A 85 9.46 1.86 -44.49
CA VAL A 85 9.78 0.51 -44.98
C VAL A 85 8.47 -0.26 -45.18
N GLU A 86 8.15 -0.60 -46.42
CA GLU A 86 7.12 -1.57 -46.80
C GLU A 86 7.59 -3.02 -46.54
N PRO A 87 6.66 -3.99 -46.46
CA PRO A 87 6.96 -5.33 -46.92
C PRO A 87 5.98 -5.87 -47.97
N ALA A 88 6.57 -6.67 -48.86
CA ALA A 88 6.04 -7.30 -50.05
C ALA A 88 4.94 -8.34 -49.82
N LEU A 89 4.08 -8.49 -50.83
CA LEU A 89 3.09 -9.55 -51.03
C LEU A 89 3.66 -10.71 -51.87
N SER A 90 3.44 -11.96 -51.45
CA SER A 90 3.39 -13.13 -52.36
C SER A 90 2.59 -14.33 -51.79
N LEU A 91 1.44 -14.59 -52.45
CA LEU A 91 0.83 -15.85 -52.94
C LEU A 91 0.95 -17.19 -52.16
N TRP A 92 -0.18 -17.75 -51.68
CA TRP A 92 -0.91 -18.97 -52.18
C TRP A 92 -1.98 -19.49 -51.16
N PRO A 93 -2.87 -20.45 -51.49
CA PRO A 93 -4.03 -20.37 -52.40
C PRO A 93 -5.39 -20.53 -51.68
N SER A 94 -6.44 -20.11 -52.38
CA SER A 94 -7.86 -20.23 -52.02
C SER A 94 -8.38 -21.66 -51.95
N ARG A 95 -9.09 -22.00 -50.87
CA ARG A 95 -10.17 -23.02 -50.88
C ARG A 95 -11.41 -22.47 -50.19
N SER A 96 -12.49 -22.43 -50.95
CA SER A 96 -13.84 -22.08 -50.51
C SER A 96 -14.45 -23.21 -49.69
N SER A 97 -15.03 -22.88 -48.54
CA SER A 97 -16.27 -23.52 -48.10
C SER A 97 -17.12 -22.47 -47.40
N ARG A 98 -18.31 -22.24 -47.96
CA ARG A 98 -19.37 -21.44 -47.34
C ARG A 98 -19.87 -22.20 -46.12
N ALA A 99 -19.63 -21.65 -44.95
CA ALA A 99 -20.45 -21.87 -43.77
C ALA A 99 -20.90 -20.49 -43.28
N SER A 100 -22.20 -20.27 -43.32
CA SER A 100 -22.87 -19.06 -42.91
C SER A 100 -22.67 -18.85 -41.40
N LEU A 101 -21.72 -17.99 -41.02
CA LEU A 101 -21.56 -17.53 -39.65
C LEU A 101 -22.36 -16.22 -39.50
N VAL A 102 -23.50 -16.35 -38.84
CA VAL A 102 -24.25 -15.24 -38.26
C VAL A 102 -23.31 -14.48 -37.31
N PRO A 103 -23.18 -13.14 -37.42
CA PRO A 103 -22.34 -12.40 -36.49
C PRO A 103 -22.93 -12.47 -35.08
N PRO A 104 -22.11 -12.69 -34.04
CA PRO A 104 -22.59 -12.60 -32.67
C PRO A 104 -23.00 -11.13 -32.38
N PRO A 105 -23.97 -10.89 -31.49
CA PRO A 105 -24.40 -9.53 -31.20
C PRO A 105 -23.23 -8.72 -30.64
N ASN A 106 -22.96 -7.59 -31.29
CA ASN A 106 -22.08 -6.53 -30.83
C ASN A 106 -22.52 -6.09 -29.42
N ASN A 107 -21.88 -6.62 -28.38
CA ASN A 107 -22.17 -6.20 -27.01
C ASN A 107 -20.94 -6.39 -26.11
N THR A 108 -19.81 -5.74 -26.42
CA THR A 108 -18.66 -5.70 -25.50
C THR A 108 -17.66 -4.57 -25.75
N ARG A 109 -18.13 -3.41 -26.20
CA ARG A 109 -17.31 -2.17 -26.19
C ARG A 109 -18.20 -0.98 -25.89
N HIS A 110 -18.62 -0.83 -24.63
CA HIS A 110 -19.14 0.42 -24.03
C HIS A 110 -19.47 0.27 -22.52
N PHE A 111 -18.78 -0.61 -21.79
CA PHE A 111 -19.14 -0.96 -20.40
C PHE A 111 -18.45 -0.14 -19.29
N LEU A 112 -17.50 0.74 -19.61
CA LEU A 112 -16.71 1.47 -18.60
C LEU A 112 -16.92 3.00 -18.56
N VAL A 113 -17.77 3.56 -19.43
CA VAL A 113 -18.04 5.02 -19.46
C VAL A 113 -19.53 5.34 -19.24
N ARG A 114 -20.41 4.33 -19.23
CA ARG A 114 -21.87 4.54 -19.22
C ARG A 114 -22.53 4.55 -17.84
N ARG A 115 -21.79 4.37 -16.74
CA ARG A 115 -22.33 4.57 -15.38
C ARG A 115 -22.22 6.00 -14.86
N TYR A 116 -21.34 6.82 -15.42
CA TYR A 116 -21.22 8.23 -14.99
C TYR A 116 -22.29 9.17 -15.56
N SER A 117 -23.15 8.73 -16.49
CA SER A 117 -24.25 9.54 -17.02
C SER A 117 -25.65 9.14 -16.51
N GLN A 118 -25.72 8.28 -15.49
CA GLN A 118 -26.98 7.89 -14.83
C GLN A 118 -27.04 8.36 -13.36
N PHE A 119 -26.08 9.21 -12.96
CA PHE A 119 -26.03 9.92 -11.68
C PHE A 119 -26.52 11.37 -11.77
N ALA A 120 -27.33 11.69 -12.78
CA ALA A 120 -28.40 12.66 -12.57
C ALA A 120 -29.51 12.00 -11.73
N LYS A 121 -29.19 11.52 -10.52
CA LYS A 121 -30.22 11.21 -9.53
C LYS A 121 -30.81 12.55 -9.15
N MET A 122 -31.96 12.84 -9.74
CA MET A 122 -32.91 13.83 -9.25
C MET A 122 -33.29 13.47 -7.82
N THR A 123 -32.46 13.88 -6.87
CA THR A 123 -32.91 14.24 -5.53
C THR A 123 -32.30 15.62 -5.31
N VAL A 124 -33.11 16.65 -5.48
CA VAL A 124 -32.82 17.98 -4.94
C VAL A 124 -32.89 17.86 -3.42
N ASN A 125 -31.92 17.16 -2.83
CA ASN A 125 -31.60 17.31 -1.44
C ASN A 125 -30.67 18.51 -1.40
N ASN A 126 -31.25 19.71 -1.26
CA ASN A 126 -30.48 20.92 -0.97
C ASN A 126 -29.93 20.79 0.45
N PHE A 127 -28.83 20.04 0.59
CA PHE A 127 -28.04 20.02 1.82
C PHE A 127 -27.59 21.45 2.09
N THR A 128 -27.88 21.95 3.30
CA THR A 128 -27.55 23.34 3.65
C THR A 128 -26.10 23.49 4.08
N LYS A 129 -25.39 22.39 4.33
CA LYS A 129 -23.97 22.34 4.67
C LYS A 129 -23.18 21.55 3.65
N LYS A 130 -21.89 21.84 3.60
CA LYS A 130 -20.89 21.19 2.75
C LYS A 130 -19.81 20.61 3.64
N HIS A 131 -19.16 19.55 3.18
CA HIS A 131 -18.09 18.92 3.93
C HIS A 131 -16.82 19.79 3.92
N LYS A 132 -16.40 20.21 5.10
CA LYS A 132 -15.06 20.77 5.31
C LYS A 132 -14.05 19.62 5.45
N VAL A 133 -12.97 19.70 4.69
CA VAL A 133 -11.94 18.66 4.58
C VAL A 133 -10.61 19.14 5.16
N THR A 134 -10.01 18.32 6.02
CA THR A 134 -8.66 18.55 6.55
C THR A 134 -7.76 17.35 6.28
N VAL A 135 -6.62 17.60 5.65
CA VAL A 135 -5.51 16.66 5.55
C VAL A 135 -4.57 16.87 6.72
N ILE A 136 -4.43 15.84 7.56
CA ILE A 136 -3.53 15.82 8.71
C ILE A 136 -2.22 15.18 8.26
N GLY A 137 -1.28 16.02 7.84
CA GLY A 137 0.07 15.63 7.45
C GLY A 137 0.49 16.25 6.12
N SER A 138 1.74 16.72 6.07
CA SER A 138 2.27 17.54 4.97
C SER A 138 3.57 16.98 4.39
N GLY A 139 3.81 15.67 4.55
CA GLY A 139 4.93 14.98 3.89
C GLY A 139 4.69 14.88 2.38
N ASN A 140 5.53 14.10 1.69
CA ASN A 140 5.40 13.88 0.24
C ASN A 140 3.98 13.40 -0.13
N TRP A 141 3.54 12.26 0.43
CA TRP A 141 2.19 11.74 0.18
C TRP A 141 1.07 12.61 0.78
N GLY A 142 1.32 13.31 1.89
CA GLY A 142 0.34 14.19 2.54
C GLY A 142 0.01 15.41 1.66
N THR A 143 1.03 15.95 1.01
CA THR A 143 0.87 17.04 0.06
C THR A 143 0.20 16.56 -1.23
N THR A 144 0.58 15.38 -1.75
CA THR A 144 -0.08 14.80 -2.93
C THR A 144 -1.57 14.54 -2.70
N VAL A 145 -1.94 13.99 -1.53
CA VAL A 145 -3.37 13.78 -1.20
C VAL A 145 -4.10 15.10 -0.97
N ALA A 146 -3.44 16.13 -0.42
CA ALA A 146 -4.05 17.46 -0.34
C ALA A 146 -4.31 18.05 -1.75
N LYS A 147 -3.39 17.88 -2.71
CA LYS A 147 -3.57 18.29 -4.12
C LYS A 147 -4.82 17.65 -4.74
N LEU A 148 -4.92 16.32 -4.74
CA LEU A 148 -6.04 15.62 -5.38
C LEU A 148 -7.38 15.96 -4.73
N VAL A 149 -7.40 16.06 -3.39
CA VAL A 149 -8.60 16.39 -2.63
C VAL A 149 -9.04 17.83 -2.90
N ALA A 150 -8.10 18.78 -2.96
CA ALA A 150 -8.40 20.17 -3.25
C ALA A 150 -8.93 20.39 -4.67
N GLU A 151 -8.42 19.65 -5.67
CA GLU A 151 -8.98 19.64 -7.03
C GLU A 151 -10.44 19.20 -7.02
N ASN A 152 -10.74 18.07 -6.37
CA ASN A 152 -12.10 17.54 -6.31
C ASN A 152 -13.05 18.41 -5.46
N CYS A 153 -12.57 19.02 -4.37
CA CYS A 153 -13.37 19.97 -3.60
C CYS A 153 -13.77 21.20 -4.43
N ALA A 154 -12.90 21.66 -5.33
CA ALA A 154 -13.20 22.74 -6.25
C ALA A 154 -14.17 22.33 -7.37
N GLU A 155 -14.11 21.08 -7.84
CA GLU A 155 -14.97 20.54 -8.89
C GLU A 155 -16.37 20.12 -8.38
N HIS A 156 -16.52 19.90 -7.06
CA HIS A 156 -17.77 19.44 -6.43
C HIS A 156 -18.26 20.38 -5.31
N PRO A 157 -18.58 21.64 -5.64
CA PRO A 157 -18.94 22.66 -4.65
C PRO A 157 -20.30 22.41 -3.98
N ASP A 158 -21.12 21.50 -4.49
CA ASP A 158 -22.39 21.13 -3.84
C ASP A 158 -22.18 20.18 -2.66
N THR A 159 -21.05 19.46 -2.64
CA THR A 159 -20.73 18.45 -1.62
C THR A 159 -19.66 18.93 -0.64
N PHE A 160 -18.62 19.61 -1.13
CA PHE A 160 -17.45 19.99 -0.33
C PHE A 160 -17.29 21.51 -0.25
N GLU A 161 -16.73 21.97 0.87
CA GLU A 161 -16.20 23.34 0.94
C GLU A 161 -15.00 23.46 0.01
N LYS A 162 -14.83 24.63 -0.62
CA LYS A 162 -13.76 24.84 -1.59
C LYS A 162 -12.38 24.69 -0.94
N ASP A 163 -12.19 25.28 0.24
CA ASP A 163 -10.89 25.33 0.88
C ASP A 163 -10.58 24.03 1.64
N VAL A 164 -9.39 23.48 1.41
CA VAL A 164 -8.89 22.30 2.08
C VAL A 164 -7.79 22.71 3.06
N GLN A 165 -8.01 22.41 4.34
CA GLN A 165 -6.97 22.62 5.35
C GLN A 165 -5.92 21.51 5.22
N MET A 166 -4.64 21.88 5.24
CA MET A 166 -3.53 20.94 5.34
C MET A 166 -2.72 21.29 6.58
N TRP A 167 -2.75 20.42 7.59
CA TRP A 167 -1.89 20.61 8.76
C TRP A 167 -0.43 20.36 8.38
N VAL A 168 0.41 21.36 8.64
CA VAL A 168 1.85 21.34 8.40
C VAL A 168 2.55 21.48 9.73
N TYR A 169 3.40 20.52 10.09
CA TYR A 169 4.29 20.71 11.23
C TYR A 169 5.24 21.86 10.92
N GLU A 170 5.23 22.91 11.74
CA GLU A 170 5.91 24.16 11.40
C GLU A 170 7.43 23.99 11.46
N GLU A 171 8.08 24.35 10.35
CA GLU A 171 9.52 24.27 10.20
C GLU A 171 10.05 25.57 9.58
N ASN A 172 11.28 25.93 9.93
CA ASN A 172 11.98 27.01 9.26
C ASN A 172 12.75 26.42 8.07
N VAL A 173 12.46 26.89 6.86
CA VAL A 173 13.09 26.46 5.61
C VAL A 173 13.80 27.63 4.97
N THR A 174 15.05 27.43 4.56
CA THR A 174 15.82 28.39 3.78
C THR A 174 15.70 28.04 2.31
N LEU A 175 15.26 29.00 1.49
CA LEU A 175 15.25 28.86 0.04
C LEU A 175 16.64 29.19 -0.50
N PRO A 176 17.34 28.25 -1.17
CA PRO A 176 18.65 28.51 -1.72
C PRO A 176 18.55 29.47 -2.93
N LYS A 177 19.66 30.11 -3.30
CA LYS A 177 19.69 31.12 -4.40
C LYS A 177 19.26 30.58 -5.77
N ASP A 178 19.38 29.28 -5.98
CA ASP A 178 18.94 28.57 -7.18
C ASP A 178 17.47 28.13 -7.12
N SER A 179 16.78 28.35 -6.01
CA SER A 179 15.34 28.10 -5.90
C SER A 179 14.54 29.04 -6.79
N ARG A 180 13.51 28.50 -7.46
CA ARG A 180 12.57 29.29 -8.26
C ARG A 180 11.80 30.35 -7.46
N HIS A 181 11.73 30.18 -6.14
CA HIS A 181 11.03 31.08 -5.21
C HIS A 181 11.98 31.96 -4.39
N PHE A 182 13.26 32.03 -4.76
CA PHE A 182 14.22 32.87 -4.07
C PHE A 182 13.87 34.36 -4.24
N ASP A 183 13.69 35.06 -3.12
CA ASP A 183 13.48 36.50 -3.09
C ASP A 183 14.76 37.19 -2.62
N ALA A 184 15.38 37.99 -3.50
CA ALA A 184 16.61 38.72 -3.21
C ALA A 184 16.47 39.73 -2.05
N SER A 185 15.26 40.22 -1.77
CA SER A 185 14.99 41.13 -0.65
C SER A 185 14.99 40.42 0.71
N ILE A 186 14.61 39.14 0.74
CA ILE A 186 14.63 38.29 1.93
C ILE A 186 15.99 37.61 2.09
N GLY A 187 16.62 37.24 0.99
CA GLY A 187 17.86 36.47 0.96
C GLY A 187 17.67 35.03 1.45
N GLU A 188 18.75 34.38 1.90
CA GLU A 188 18.73 32.99 2.41
C GLU A 188 18.27 32.92 3.89
N GLN A 189 17.38 33.82 4.30
CA GLN A 189 16.83 33.81 5.65
C GLN A 189 15.81 32.68 5.81
N PRO A 190 15.79 31.98 6.96
CA PRO A 190 14.80 30.94 7.21
C PRO A 190 13.38 31.52 7.25
N GLN A 191 12.47 30.93 6.50
CA GLN A 191 11.04 31.29 6.45
C GLN A 191 10.17 30.14 6.97
N LYS A 192 8.97 30.45 7.45
CA LYS A 192 8.00 29.43 7.86
C LYS A 192 7.53 28.61 6.66
N LEU A 193 7.56 27.28 6.77
CA LEU A 193 7.14 26.40 5.69
C LEU A 193 5.66 26.64 5.30
N THR A 194 4.80 26.90 6.29
CA THR A 194 3.39 27.27 6.03
C THR A 194 3.26 28.55 5.22
N HIS A 195 4.09 29.57 5.52
CA HIS A 195 4.12 30.82 4.76
C HIS A 195 4.56 30.58 3.31
N ILE A 196 5.61 29.78 3.10
CA ILE A 196 6.09 29.40 1.76
C ILE A 196 4.97 28.69 0.98
N ILE A 197 4.32 27.67 1.57
CA ILE A 197 3.26 26.92 0.90
C ILE A 197 2.08 27.83 0.55
N ASN A 198 1.62 28.68 1.46
CA ASN A 198 0.49 29.56 1.21
C ASN A 198 0.80 30.69 0.21
N THR A 199 2.08 31.08 0.07
CA THR A 199 2.49 32.16 -0.84
C THR A 199 2.76 31.64 -2.26
N TYR A 200 3.52 30.54 -2.36
CA TYR A 200 4.01 30.02 -3.62
C TYR A 200 3.22 28.81 -4.12
N HIS A 201 2.29 28.30 -3.31
CA HIS A 201 1.51 27.08 -3.59
C HIS A 201 2.42 25.91 -3.99
N GLU A 202 3.45 25.68 -3.19
CA GLU A 202 4.38 24.56 -3.35
C GLU A 202 4.93 24.14 -1.98
N ASN A 203 4.96 22.84 -1.73
CA ASN A 203 5.72 22.27 -0.62
C ASN A 203 7.16 22.01 -1.05
N VAL A 204 7.97 23.07 -1.03
CA VAL A 204 9.38 23.07 -1.51
C VAL A 204 10.27 22.03 -0.83
N LYS A 205 9.89 21.55 0.36
CA LYS A 205 10.68 20.58 1.12
C LYS A 205 10.29 19.14 0.82
N TYR A 206 9.00 18.85 0.78
CA TYR A 206 8.51 17.46 0.72
C TYR A 206 7.96 17.05 -0.63
N LEU A 207 7.58 18.01 -1.49
CA LEU A 207 7.08 17.77 -2.84
C LEU A 207 7.56 18.90 -3.80
N PRO A 208 8.88 19.07 -3.97
CA PRO A 208 9.45 20.16 -4.77
C PRO A 208 9.04 20.06 -6.24
N GLY A 209 8.86 21.21 -6.88
CA GLY A 209 8.53 21.34 -8.30
C GLY A 209 7.04 21.24 -8.63
N ILE A 210 6.22 20.68 -7.74
CA ILE A 210 4.79 20.44 -7.99
C ILE A 210 3.94 21.64 -7.58
N PRO A 211 3.18 22.26 -8.49
CA PRO A 211 2.23 23.31 -8.14
C PRO A 211 1.03 22.74 -7.38
N LEU A 212 0.61 23.42 -6.33
CA LEU A 212 -0.53 23.08 -5.50
C LEU A 212 -1.74 23.95 -5.87
N PRO A 213 -2.98 23.42 -5.76
CA PRO A 213 -4.18 24.23 -5.89
C PRO A 213 -4.22 25.40 -4.90
N HIS A 214 -4.71 26.56 -5.35
CA HIS A 214 -4.78 27.77 -4.54
C HIS A 214 -5.73 27.68 -3.33
N ASN A 215 -6.64 26.71 -3.35
CA ASN A 215 -7.58 26.41 -2.27
C ASN A 215 -7.01 25.46 -1.20
N ILE A 216 -5.71 25.14 -1.25
CA ILE A 216 -5.02 24.50 -0.12
C ILE A 216 -4.54 25.57 0.84
N VAL A 217 -4.90 25.42 2.12
CA VAL A 217 -4.47 26.30 3.21
C VAL A 217 -3.55 25.52 4.14
N ALA A 218 -2.25 25.82 4.08
CA ALA A 218 -1.26 25.28 5.00
C ALA A 218 -1.41 25.93 6.39
N ASN A 219 -1.68 25.10 7.40
CA ASN A 219 -1.99 25.57 8.75
C ASN A 219 -1.02 24.94 9.77
N PRO A 220 -0.28 25.73 10.56
CA PRO A 220 0.65 25.19 11.55
C PRO A 220 -0.03 24.67 12.82
N SER A 221 -1.23 25.16 13.12
CA SER A 221 -1.99 24.78 14.31
C SER A 221 -2.84 23.57 13.99
N LEU A 222 -2.47 22.42 14.55
CA LEU A 222 -3.23 21.18 14.37
C LEU A 222 -4.69 21.32 14.83
N VAL A 223 -4.91 21.95 15.99
CA VAL A 223 -6.25 22.17 16.55
C VAL A 223 -7.09 23.10 15.68
N ASP A 224 -6.48 24.16 15.13
CA ASP A 224 -7.19 25.07 14.24
C ASP A 224 -7.53 24.42 12.90
N ALA A 225 -6.59 23.64 12.33
CA ALA A 225 -6.75 22.96 11.06
C ALA A 225 -7.92 21.97 11.04
N VAL A 226 -8.16 21.25 12.15
CA VAL A 226 -9.23 20.24 12.27
C VAL A 226 -10.57 20.82 12.73
N LYS A 227 -10.59 22.09 13.13
CA LYS A 227 -11.77 22.74 13.70
C LYS A 227 -12.91 22.73 12.69
N ASP A 228 -14.09 22.28 13.13
CA ASP A 228 -15.33 22.18 12.34
C ASP A 228 -15.27 21.26 11.11
N SER A 229 -14.16 20.53 10.93
CA SER A 229 -14.00 19.62 9.78
C SER A 229 -14.84 18.36 9.95
N SER A 230 -15.68 18.08 8.96
CA SER A 230 -16.46 16.84 8.90
C SER A 230 -15.67 15.67 8.34
N ILE A 231 -14.61 15.93 7.56
CA ILE A 231 -13.74 14.91 6.96
C ILE A 231 -12.29 15.15 7.40
N LEU A 232 -11.67 14.11 7.94
CA LEU A 232 -10.27 14.10 8.38
C LEU A 232 -9.47 13.03 7.63
N ILE A 233 -8.46 13.42 6.87
CA ILE A 233 -7.60 12.51 6.12
C ILE A 233 -6.26 12.42 6.84
N PHE A 234 -5.93 11.26 7.39
CA PHE A 234 -4.71 11.06 8.17
C PHE A 234 -3.59 10.55 7.27
N ASN A 235 -2.54 11.36 7.09
CA ASN A 235 -1.40 11.01 6.25
C ASN A 235 -0.06 11.45 6.85
N LEU A 236 0.39 10.70 7.84
CA LEU A 236 1.66 10.90 8.53
C LEU A 236 2.33 9.55 8.82
N PRO A 237 3.64 9.51 9.12
CA PRO A 237 4.28 8.31 9.66
C PRO A 237 3.53 7.79 10.90
N HIS A 238 3.32 6.47 11.00
CA HIS A 238 2.45 5.91 12.05
C HIS A 238 2.92 6.23 13.47
N GLU A 239 4.23 6.39 13.68
CA GLU A 239 4.83 6.73 14.99
C GLU A 239 4.27 8.01 15.62
N PHE A 240 3.78 8.96 14.82
CA PHE A 240 3.23 10.21 15.34
C PHE A 240 1.73 10.14 15.68
N ILE A 241 1.01 9.09 15.25
CA ILE A 241 -0.46 9.07 15.32
C ILE A 241 -1.00 9.19 16.74
N GLY A 242 -0.33 8.59 17.72
CA GLY A 242 -0.74 8.66 19.12
C GLY A 242 -0.68 10.08 19.69
N ASN A 243 0.37 10.83 19.35
CA ASN A 243 0.50 12.22 19.78
C ASN A 243 -0.50 13.14 19.06
N ILE A 244 -0.78 12.88 17.78
CA ILE A 244 -1.78 13.62 17.01
C ILE A 244 -3.17 13.41 17.59
N CYS A 245 -3.57 12.16 17.81
CA CYS A 245 -4.89 11.84 18.36
C CYS A 245 -5.09 12.50 19.73
N ARG A 246 -4.07 12.48 20.60
CA ARG A 246 -4.12 13.12 21.93
C ARG A 246 -4.36 14.62 21.85
N GLN A 247 -3.75 15.31 20.88
CA GLN A 247 -3.89 16.76 20.74
C GLN A 247 -5.28 17.17 20.25
N ILE A 248 -5.90 16.40 19.36
CA ILE A 248 -7.16 16.78 18.71
C ILE A 248 -8.42 16.13 19.29
N LYS A 249 -8.28 15.18 20.23
CA LYS A 249 -9.38 14.39 20.78
C LYS A 249 -10.63 15.19 21.16
N ASP A 250 -10.45 16.35 21.79
CA ASP A 250 -11.54 17.20 22.26
C ASP A 250 -11.77 18.44 21.37
N HIS A 251 -11.14 18.48 20.20
CA HIS A 251 -11.11 19.62 19.28
C HIS A 251 -11.69 19.33 17.89
N ILE A 252 -12.07 18.09 17.62
CA ILE A 252 -12.71 17.68 16.35
C ILE A 252 -14.23 17.77 16.45
N ALA A 253 -14.91 17.90 15.30
CA ALA A 253 -16.35 17.74 15.26
C ALA A 253 -16.73 16.31 15.70
N PRO A 254 -17.70 16.13 16.61
CA PRO A 254 -18.03 14.81 17.17
C PRO A 254 -18.64 13.86 16.12
N TYR A 255 -19.12 14.40 15.01
CA TYR A 255 -19.66 13.68 13.85
C TYR A 255 -18.64 13.55 12.71
N ALA A 256 -17.38 13.96 12.89
CA ALA A 256 -16.38 13.83 11.85
C ALA A 256 -16.18 12.36 11.44
N ARG A 257 -15.73 12.16 10.21
CA ARG A 257 -15.36 10.86 9.63
C ARG A 257 -13.95 10.94 9.08
N GLY A 258 -13.25 9.82 9.05
CA GLY A 258 -11.86 9.80 8.63
C GLY A 258 -11.50 8.74 7.61
N ILE A 259 -10.40 8.98 6.92
CA ILE A 259 -9.68 7.99 6.10
C ILE A 259 -8.22 8.02 6.54
N SER A 260 -7.69 6.85 6.89
CA SER A 260 -6.26 6.68 7.15
C SER A 260 -5.54 6.28 5.87
N CYS A 261 -4.61 7.12 5.42
CA CYS A 261 -3.64 6.80 4.37
C CYS A 261 -2.32 6.23 4.95
N ILE A 262 -2.30 5.95 6.26
CA ILE A 262 -1.13 5.49 7.00
C ILE A 262 -0.98 3.97 6.79
N LYS A 263 0.11 3.58 6.12
CA LYS A 263 0.47 2.17 5.90
C LYS A 263 1.31 1.67 7.07
N GLY A 264 0.68 0.95 7.99
CA GLY A 264 1.32 0.40 9.19
C GLY A 264 0.31 -0.29 10.10
N VAL A 265 0.81 -0.89 11.16
CA VAL A 265 0.04 -1.47 12.26
C VAL A 265 0.61 -0.95 13.57
N SER A 266 -0.18 -0.94 14.63
CA SER A 266 0.34 -0.76 15.99
C SER A 266 0.32 -2.10 16.69
N VAL A 267 1.39 -2.42 17.40
CA VAL A 267 1.53 -3.69 18.09
C VAL A 267 1.79 -3.47 19.58
N THR A 268 1.06 -4.23 20.39
CA THR A 268 1.40 -4.53 21.77
C THR A 268 1.70 -6.04 21.88
N ASP A 269 2.32 -6.47 22.97
CA ASP A 269 2.66 -7.89 23.16
C ASP A 269 1.41 -8.81 23.02
N ASP A 270 0.22 -8.29 23.32
CA ASP A 270 -1.02 -9.07 23.32
C ASP A 270 -1.93 -8.84 22.10
N LYS A 271 -1.89 -7.64 21.50
CA LYS A 271 -2.84 -7.21 20.44
C LYS A 271 -2.10 -6.51 19.30
N ILE A 272 -2.46 -6.89 18.08
CA ILE A 272 -2.20 -6.06 16.90
C ILE A 272 -3.43 -5.20 16.60
N GLU A 273 -3.19 -3.93 16.31
CA GLU A 273 -4.22 -2.93 16.08
C GLU A 273 -3.97 -2.21 14.76
N LEU A 274 -5.02 -2.08 13.95
CA LEU A 274 -4.98 -1.31 12.71
C LEU A 274 -4.95 0.17 13.04
N ILE A 275 -4.20 0.97 12.27
CA ILE A 275 -4.10 2.42 12.52
C ILE A 275 -5.46 3.12 12.40
N CYS A 276 -6.32 2.70 11.46
CA CYS A 276 -7.68 3.21 11.36
C CYS A 276 -8.50 2.90 12.64
N ASN A 277 -8.38 1.70 13.19
CA ASN A 277 -9.04 1.33 14.46
C ASN A 277 -8.47 2.13 15.64
N TYR A 278 -7.16 2.35 15.70
CA TYR A 278 -6.54 3.20 16.71
C TYR A 278 -7.10 4.62 16.66
N ILE A 279 -7.17 5.23 15.47
CA ILE A 279 -7.75 6.57 15.27
C ILE A 279 -9.20 6.58 15.73
N SER A 280 -9.98 5.60 15.27
CA SER A 280 -11.38 5.39 15.60
C SER A 280 -11.64 5.36 17.11
N GLU A 281 -10.88 4.55 17.86
CA GLU A 281 -11.03 4.38 19.30
C GLU A 281 -10.61 5.62 20.10
N ASN A 282 -9.52 6.28 19.67
CA ASN A 282 -8.93 7.41 20.39
C ASN A 282 -9.67 8.72 20.16
N LEU A 283 -10.25 8.90 18.96
CA LEU A 283 -10.97 10.12 18.57
C LEU A 283 -12.50 9.96 18.61
N ASN A 284 -13.02 8.75 18.83
CA ASN A 284 -14.45 8.48 18.82
C ASN A 284 -15.16 8.91 17.52
N ILE A 285 -14.49 8.71 16.39
CA ILE A 285 -15.00 8.89 15.03
C ILE A 285 -14.88 7.60 14.27
N TYR A 286 -15.59 7.45 13.16
CA TYR A 286 -15.37 6.32 12.27
C TYR A 286 -14.27 6.62 11.26
N CYS A 287 -13.32 5.70 11.11
CA CYS A 287 -12.17 5.83 10.21
C CYS A 287 -12.03 4.62 9.28
N GLY A 288 -12.01 4.86 7.96
CA GLY A 288 -11.65 3.87 6.94
C GLY A 288 -10.15 3.87 6.63
N ALA A 289 -9.76 3.17 5.56
CA ALA A 289 -8.37 3.05 5.14
C ALA A 289 -8.20 3.24 3.63
N LEU A 290 -7.07 3.81 3.21
CA LEU A 290 -6.66 3.93 1.82
C LEU A 290 -5.31 3.25 1.64
N SER A 291 -5.24 2.30 0.70
CA SER A 291 -4.00 1.68 0.27
C SER A 291 -4.05 1.28 -1.20
N GLY A 292 -2.90 1.13 -1.85
CA GLY A 292 -2.84 0.88 -3.29
C GLY A 292 -1.44 1.06 -3.85
N ALA A 293 -1.27 0.64 -5.10
CA ALA A 293 -0.08 0.81 -5.91
C ALA A 293 0.16 2.27 -6.29
N ASN A 294 0.47 3.11 -5.29
CA ASN A 294 0.53 4.55 -5.41
C ASN A 294 1.86 5.11 -4.90
N ILE A 295 2.68 5.65 -5.81
CA ILE A 295 3.88 6.41 -5.46
C ILE A 295 3.53 7.90 -5.52
N ALA A 296 3.77 8.59 -4.40
CA ALA A 296 3.33 9.96 -4.19
C ALA A 296 3.80 10.95 -5.27
N SER A 297 5.04 10.82 -5.71
CA SER A 297 5.61 11.70 -6.74
C SER A 297 5.05 11.42 -8.14
N GLU A 298 4.72 10.17 -8.48
CA GLU A 298 4.10 9.81 -9.76
C GLU A 298 2.69 10.42 -9.86
N ILE A 299 1.93 10.30 -8.77
CA ILE A 299 0.56 10.85 -8.68
C ILE A 299 0.57 12.36 -8.68
N ALA A 300 1.54 12.98 -8.01
CA ALA A 300 1.70 14.43 -8.05
C ALA A 300 2.02 14.96 -9.45
N ASN A 301 2.67 14.15 -10.28
CA ASN A 301 2.90 14.41 -11.71
C ASN A 301 1.76 13.92 -12.62
N GLU A 302 0.64 13.51 -12.03
CA GLU A 302 -0.56 13.05 -12.74
C GLU A 302 -0.31 11.82 -13.63
N GLU A 303 0.67 11.00 -13.25
CA GLU A 303 0.86 9.68 -13.83
C GLU A 303 -0.25 8.74 -13.34
N TRP A 304 -0.82 7.99 -14.28
CA TRP A 304 -1.98 7.16 -13.99
C TRP A 304 -1.64 6.02 -13.03
N CYS A 305 -2.43 5.87 -11.98
CA CYS A 305 -2.42 4.71 -11.10
C CYS A 305 -3.80 4.44 -10.47
N GLU A 306 -3.85 3.40 -9.64
CA GLU A 306 -5.07 2.94 -8.99
C GLU A 306 -4.87 2.80 -7.48
N THR A 307 -5.93 3.08 -6.71
CA THR A 307 -5.96 2.85 -5.27
C THR A 307 -7.23 2.12 -4.86
N THR A 308 -7.19 1.54 -3.66
CA THR A 308 -8.38 1.01 -3.00
C THR A 308 -8.65 1.81 -1.74
N ILE A 309 -9.90 2.19 -1.50
CA ILE A 309 -10.38 2.78 -0.27
C ILE A 309 -11.39 1.84 0.36
N ALA A 310 -11.12 1.42 1.59
CA ALA A 310 -12.03 0.61 2.38
C ALA A 310 -12.79 1.49 3.37
N TYR A 311 -14.12 1.46 3.29
CA TYR A 311 -14.99 2.22 4.19
C TYR A 311 -16.37 1.57 4.28
N ASN A 312 -16.79 1.11 5.47
CA ASN A 312 -18.19 0.72 5.68
C ASN A 312 -18.97 1.89 6.25
N THR A 313 -20.01 2.36 5.55
CA THR A 313 -20.85 3.45 6.09
C THR A 313 -21.44 3.03 7.45
N PRO A 314 -21.13 3.77 8.54
CA PRO A 314 -21.63 3.45 9.87
C PRO A 314 -23.15 3.38 9.87
N VAL A 315 -23.74 2.45 10.62
CA VAL A 315 -25.21 2.30 10.71
C VAL A 315 -25.90 3.64 11.03
N VAL A 316 -25.30 4.43 11.92
CA VAL A 316 -25.79 5.75 12.33
C VAL A 316 -25.84 6.79 11.21
N ASP A 317 -25.12 6.57 10.12
CA ASP A 317 -25.06 7.46 8.95
C ASP A 317 -25.79 6.90 7.73
N ARG A 318 -26.30 5.66 7.78
CA ARG A 318 -26.97 5.03 6.63
C ARG A 318 -28.26 5.77 6.32
N ARG A 319 -28.42 6.11 5.04
CA ARG A 319 -29.60 6.76 4.50
C ARG A 319 -30.26 5.88 3.44
N ASP A 320 -31.59 5.93 3.35
CA ASP A 320 -32.34 5.28 2.28
C ASP A 320 -32.21 6.04 0.96
N GLU A 321 -32.83 5.52 -0.11
CA GLU A 321 -32.85 6.15 -1.43
C GLU A 321 -33.45 7.58 -1.44
N ASN A 322 -34.24 7.92 -0.41
CA ASN A 322 -34.86 9.22 -0.23
C ASN A 322 -34.05 10.13 0.72
N GLY A 323 -32.85 9.71 1.16
CA GLY A 323 -31.99 10.46 2.07
C GLY A 323 -32.43 10.43 3.54
N ARG A 324 -33.38 9.57 3.91
CA ARG A 324 -33.87 9.44 5.29
C ARG A 324 -33.01 8.46 6.08
N PRO A 325 -32.79 8.67 7.39
CA PRO A 325 -32.10 7.69 8.23
C PRO A 325 -32.77 6.31 8.13
N VAL A 326 -31.97 5.27 7.89
CA VAL A 326 -32.47 3.89 7.97
C VAL A 326 -32.58 3.53 9.45
N ALA A 327 -33.80 3.44 9.98
CA ALA A 327 -34.03 3.05 11.37
C ALA A 327 -33.44 1.65 11.62
N ASN A 328 -32.56 1.52 12.62
CA ASN A 328 -31.88 0.32 13.12
C ASN A 328 -32.32 -0.99 12.41
N GLY A 329 -31.87 -1.18 11.17
CA GLY A 329 -31.83 -2.51 10.58
C GLY A 329 -30.85 -3.33 11.40
N GLU A 330 -31.19 -4.59 11.67
CA GLU A 330 -30.35 -5.54 12.40
C GLU A 330 -28.88 -5.28 12.07
N SER A 331 -28.08 -4.98 13.10
CA SER A 331 -26.64 -4.93 12.97
C SER A 331 -26.20 -6.29 12.47
N ASN A 332 -26.04 -6.45 11.15
CA ASN A 332 -25.35 -7.61 10.62
C ASN A 332 -24.00 -7.61 11.34
N GLY A 333 -23.65 -8.72 12.00
CA GLY A 333 -22.57 -8.82 13.00
C GLY A 333 -21.16 -8.37 12.55
N ASN A 334 -21.02 -7.81 11.36
CA ASN A 334 -19.85 -7.13 10.82
C ASN A 334 -19.70 -5.67 11.32
N ASP A 335 -20.73 -5.03 11.88
CA ASP A 335 -20.57 -3.69 12.48
C ASP A 335 -19.63 -3.71 13.72
N VAL A 336 -19.41 -4.90 14.27
CA VAL A 336 -18.46 -5.18 15.38
C VAL A 336 -17.01 -5.32 14.88
N ALA A 337 -16.78 -5.47 13.56
CA ALA A 337 -15.44 -5.69 13.01
C ALA A 337 -14.49 -4.49 13.14
N ASN A 338 -15.02 -3.28 13.36
CA ASN A 338 -14.19 -2.08 13.61
C ASN A 338 -13.92 -1.81 15.10
N GLY A 339 -14.27 -2.71 16.02
CA GLY A 339 -13.93 -2.56 17.45
C GLY A 339 -14.58 -1.34 18.14
N HIS A 340 -15.58 -0.70 17.52
CA HIS A 340 -16.27 0.45 18.10
C HIS A 340 -17.15 0.03 19.28
N SER A 341 -16.56 0.00 20.47
CA SER A 341 -17.28 -0.17 21.74
C SER A 341 -18.06 1.09 22.15
N LYS A 342 -17.79 2.24 21.51
CA LYS A 342 -18.39 3.54 21.85
C LYS A 342 -19.43 3.98 20.81
N GLN A 343 -20.49 4.61 21.31
CA GLN A 343 -21.56 5.17 20.49
C GLN A 343 -21.03 6.35 19.65
N LEU A 344 -21.12 6.21 18.33
CA LEU A 344 -20.75 7.26 17.37
C LEU A 344 -21.83 8.35 17.32
N THR A 345 -21.41 9.60 17.13
CA THR A 345 -22.34 10.70 16.84
C THR A 345 -22.73 10.63 15.35
N PRO A 346 -24.02 10.59 15.01
CA PRO A 346 -24.47 10.55 13.61
C PRO A 346 -24.08 11.82 12.86
N LEU A 347 -23.78 11.68 11.56
CA LEU A 347 -23.58 12.80 10.66
C LEU A 347 -24.90 13.58 10.51
N PRO A 348 -24.91 14.90 10.78
CA PRO A 348 -26.12 15.71 10.67
C PRO A 348 -26.75 15.65 9.25
N LEU A 349 -28.08 15.69 9.19
CA LEU A 349 -28.85 15.50 7.94
C LEU A 349 -28.73 16.66 6.95
N ASP A 350 -28.22 17.80 7.41
CA ASP A 350 -27.93 18.97 6.59
C ASP A 350 -26.62 18.82 5.78
N TYR A 351 -25.80 17.81 6.05
CA TYR A 351 -24.67 17.41 5.21
C TYR A 351 -25.10 16.35 4.18
N PRO A 352 -24.44 16.30 3.00
CA PRO A 352 -24.45 15.13 2.14
C PRO A 352 -24.11 13.84 2.90
N PRO A 353 -24.58 12.66 2.45
CA PRO A 353 -24.09 11.40 3.01
C PRO A 353 -22.58 11.25 2.77
N LEU A 354 -21.94 10.38 3.55
CA LEU A 354 -20.55 9.98 3.33
C LEU A 354 -20.50 8.47 3.12
N ASP A 355 -20.91 8.04 1.93
CA ASP A 355 -20.82 6.66 1.48
C ASP A 355 -19.74 6.48 0.40
N HIS A 356 -19.73 5.31 -0.24
CA HIS A 356 -18.74 4.98 -1.26
C HIS A 356 -18.71 6.00 -2.40
N ASP A 357 -19.86 6.54 -2.79
CA ASP A 357 -19.95 7.49 -3.89
C ASP A 357 -19.27 8.82 -3.51
N GLU A 358 -19.50 9.36 -2.29
CA GLU A 358 -18.84 10.60 -1.87
C GLU A 358 -17.35 10.44 -1.58
N TRP A 359 -16.92 9.29 -1.04
CA TRP A 359 -15.48 9.02 -0.91
C TRP A 359 -14.81 8.87 -2.27
N ALA A 360 -15.43 8.17 -3.22
CA ALA A 360 -14.93 8.09 -4.58
C ALA A 360 -14.88 9.47 -5.23
N LEU A 361 -15.89 10.32 -5.02
CA LEU A 361 -15.94 11.70 -5.52
C LEU A 361 -14.79 12.55 -4.96
N LEU A 362 -14.46 12.38 -3.68
CA LEU A 362 -13.41 13.15 -3.02
C LEU A 362 -12.00 12.77 -3.52
N PHE A 363 -11.77 11.50 -3.84
CA PHE A 363 -10.43 10.99 -4.15
C PHE A 363 -10.18 10.74 -5.64
N SER A 364 -11.19 10.41 -6.45
CA SER A 364 -10.98 9.98 -7.83
C SER A 364 -10.50 11.13 -8.72
N ARG A 365 -9.49 10.87 -9.55
CA ARG A 365 -9.05 11.74 -10.65
C ARG A 365 -8.88 10.92 -11.92
N PRO A 366 -8.83 11.53 -13.12
CA PRO A 366 -8.51 10.79 -14.35
C PRO A 366 -7.18 10.01 -14.28
N TYR A 367 -6.23 10.47 -13.47
CA TYR A 367 -4.94 9.83 -13.22
C TYR A 367 -4.89 9.02 -11.91
N PHE A 368 -5.97 8.99 -11.13
CA PHE A 368 -6.02 8.31 -9.84
C PHE A 368 -7.37 7.61 -9.69
N THR A 369 -7.44 6.37 -10.18
CA THR A 369 -8.67 5.56 -10.13
C THR A 369 -8.87 5.01 -8.72
N VAL A 370 -10.06 5.18 -8.16
CA VAL A 370 -10.42 4.67 -6.83
C VAL A 370 -11.36 3.49 -6.97
N SER A 371 -11.01 2.36 -6.34
CA SER A 371 -11.92 1.26 -6.05
C SER A 371 -12.38 1.35 -4.60
N MET A 372 -13.71 1.36 -4.38
CA MET A 372 -14.29 1.36 -3.04
C MET A 372 -14.63 -0.06 -2.60
N VAL A 373 -14.20 -0.44 -1.40
CA VAL A 373 -14.47 -1.75 -0.80
C VAL A 373 -14.94 -1.64 0.65
N SER A 374 -15.43 -2.76 1.18
CA SER A 374 -15.89 -2.89 2.56
C SER A 374 -14.85 -3.52 3.49
N ASP A 375 -13.82 -4.16 2.93
CA ASP A 375 -12.79 -4.88 3.67
C ASP A 375 -11.67 -3.95 4.19
N ILE A 376 -11.95 -3.28 5.31
CA ILE A 376 -11.01 -2.37 5.98
C ILE A 376 -9.77 -3.11 6.48
N VAL A 377 -9.96 -4.32 7.01
CA VAL A 377 -8.89 -5.11 7.60
C VAL A 377 -7.92 -5.59 6.51
N GLY A 378 -8.45 -6.16 5.42
CA GLY A 378 -7.67 -6.61 4.27
C GLY A 378 -6.86 -5.49 3.62
N VAL A 379 -7.49 -4.35 3.33
CA VAL A 379 -6.80 -3.17 2.74
C VAL A 379 -5.71 -2.63 3.68
N SER A 380 -5.98 -2.54 4.98
CA SER A 380 -5.02 -2.04 5.97
C SER A 380 -3.80 -2.96 6.11
N LEU A 381 -4.04 -4.27 6.27
CA LEU A 381 -2.98 -5.26 6.45
C LEU A 381 -2.15 -5.45 5.19
N ALA A 382 -2.77 -5.46 4.01
CA ALA A 382 -2.04 -5.55 2.75
C ALA A 382 -1.08 -4.36 2.57
N GLY A 383 -1.53 -3.14 2.90
CA GLY A 383 -0.70 -1.94 2.87
C GLY A 383 0.46 -1.94 3.88
N ALA A 384 0.25 -2.50 5.08
CA ALA A 384 1.26 -2.55 6.13
C ALA A 384 2.32 -3.65 5.88
N LEU A 385 1.87 -4.89 5.69
CA LEU A 385 2.74 -6.07 5.68
C LEU A 385 3.59 -6.19 4.40
N LYS A 386 3.16 -5.60 3.28
CA LYS A 386 3.95 -5.55 2.04
C LYS A 386 5.34 -4.94 2.25
N ASN A 387 5.50 -4.02 3.21
CA ASN A 387 6.77 -3.34 3.45
C ASN A 387 7.85 -4.31 3.96
N ILE A 388 7.45 -5.33 4.72
CA ILE A 388 8.34 -6.42 5.16
C ILE A 388 8.79 -7.23 3.94
N VAL A 389 7.85 -7.59 3.06
CA VAL A 389 8.12 -8.35 1.83
C VAL A 389 8.99 -7.56 0.85
N ALA A 390 8.81 -6.24 0.77
CA ALA A 390 9.63 -5.35 -0.04
C ALA A 390 11.09 -5.34 0.42
N ILE A 391 11.35 -5.36 1.74
CA ILE A 391 12.71 -5.51 2.29
C ILE A 391 13.30 -6.86 1.89
N ALA A 392 12.54 -7.95 2.05
CA ALA A 392 13.00 -9.29 1.64
C ALA A 392 13.37 -9.34 0.15
N CYS A 393 12.57 -8.72 -0.71
CA CYS A 393 12.82 -8.63 -2.15
C CYS A 393 14.07 -7.81 -2.47
N GLY A 394 14.31 -6.72 -1.75
CA GLY A 394 15.52 -5.92 -1.95
C GLY A 394 16.77 -6.67 -1.49
N TYR A 395 16.72 -7.41 -0.38
CA TYR A 395 17.83 -8.29 0.01
C TYR A 395 18.17 -9.35 -1.06
N VAL A 396 17.15 -10.03 -1.57
CA VAL A 396 17.29 -11.03 -2.65
C VAL A 396 17.97 -10.42 -3.88
N GLU A 397 17.52 -9.24 -4.29
CA GLU A 397 18.08 -8.58 -5.48
C GLU A 397 19.48 -8.02 -5.24
N GLY A 398 19.74 -7.43 -4.07
CA GLY A 398 21.06 -6.90 -3.71
C GLY A 398 22.13 -7.99 -3.57
N HIS A 399 21.72 -9.22 -3.24
CA HIS A 399 22.61 -10.38 -3.27
C HIS A 399 22.89 -10.88 -4.71
N GLY A 400 22.22 -10.33 -5.72
CA GLY A 400 22.42 -10.69 -7.13
C GLY A 400 21.53 -11.85 -7.62
N TRP A 401 20.50 -12.23 -6.87
CA TRP A 401 19.51 -13.20 -7.37
C TRP A 401 18.51 -12.55 -8.33
N ASN A 402 18.00 -13.35 -9.25
CA ASN A 402 17.17 -12.88 -10.35
C ASN A 402 15.69 -12.72 -9.97
N MET A 403 14.89 -12.28 -10.95
CA MET A 403 13.45 -12.09 -10.81
C MET A 403 12.71 -13.36 -10.36
N THR A 404 13.18 -14.57 -10.69
CA THR A 404 12.54 -15.81 -10.25
C THR A 404 12.60 -15.97 -8.73
N ALA A 405 13.76 -15.68 -8.11
CA ALA A 405 13.90 -15.71 -6.66
C ALA A 405 13.04 -14.61 -6.00
N LYS A 406 13.05 -13.42 -6.58
CA LYS A 406 12.24 -12.28 -6.13
C LYS A 406 10.74 -12.61 -6.14
N THR A 407 10.23 -13.16 -7.24
CA THR A 407 8.83 -13.60 -7.36
C THR A 407 8.48 -14.71 -6.37
N ALA A 408 9.41 -15.63 -6.10
CA ALA A 408 9.18 -16.66 -5.07
C ALA A 408 9.00 -16.04 -3.68
N VAL A 409 9.79 -15.03 -3.32
CA VAL A 409 9.65 -14.26 -2.08
C VAL A 409 8.35 -13.46 -2.06
N MET A 410 8.01 -12.73 -3.14
CA MET A 410 6.74 -12.00 -3.22
C MET A 410 5.53 -12.93 -2.98
N ARG A 411 5.51 -14.08 -3.65
CA ARG A 411 4.43 -15.08 -3.53
C ARG A 411 4.32 -15.65 -2.11
N ARG A 412 5.45 -15.94 -1.46
CA ARG A 412 5.47 -16.41 -0.06
C ARG A 412 5.04 -15.29 0.89
N GLY A 413 5.53 -14.08 0.69
CA GLY A 413 5.16 -12.90 1.47
C GLY A 413 3.67 -12.58 1.39
N MET A 414 3.06 -12.70 0.21
CA MET A 414 1.60 -12.57 0.07
C MET A 414 0.84 -13.69 0.80
N GLN A 415 1.33 -14.94 0.73
CA GLN A 415 0.73 -16.04 1.50
C GLN A 415 0.80 -15.80 3.00
N GLU A 416 1.92 -15.28 3.50
CA GLU A 416 2.07 -14.89 4.90
C GLU A 416 1.16 -13.72 5.27
N THR A 417 1.00 -12.73 4.39
CA THR A 417 0.07 -11.61 4.58
C THR A 417 -1.37 -12.09 4.71
N ILE A 418 -1.84 -12.95 3.78
CA ILE A 418 -3.20 -13.52 3.82
C ILE A 418 -3.39 -14.43 5.03
N ARG A 419 -2.36 -15.23 5.39
CA ARG A 419 -2.40 -16.07 6.59
C ARG A 419 -2.53 -15.23 7.85
N PHE A 420 -1.72 -14.19 7.96
CA PHE A 420 -1.72 -13.25 9.08
C PHE A 420 -3.11 -12.65 9.27
N ALA A 421 -3.70 -12.16 8.18
CA ALA A 421 -5.02 -11.57 8.19
C ALA A 421 -6.10 -12.57 8.65
N ASN A 422 -6.10 -13.81 8.12
CA ASN A 422 -7.07 -14.83 8.53
C ASN A 422 -6.88 -15.32 9.97
N GLU A 423 -5.63 -15.43 10.43
CA GLU A 423 -5.29 -15.97 11.76
C GLU A 423 -5.61 -14.97 12.87
N PHE A 424 -5.31 -13.68 12.66
CA PHE A 424 -5.43 -12.65 13.70
C PHE A 424 -6.67 -11.75 13.56
N PHE A 425 -7.37 -11.80 12.41
CA PHE A 425 -8.64 -11.11 12.17
C PHE A 425 -9.68 -12.05 11.52
N PRO A 426 -10.02 -13.17 12.20
CA PRO A 426 -10.86 -14.20 11.61
C PRO A 426 -12.25 -13.67 11.25
N GLY A 427 -12.69 -13.90 10.02
CA GLY A 427 -14.02 -13.52 9.52
C GLY A 427 -14.19 -12.04 9.21
N GLN A 428 -13.12 -11.23 9.29
CA GLN A 428 -13.18 -9.78 9.03
C GLN A 428 -12.55 -9.38 7.70
N ILE A 429 -12.07 -10.34 6.91
CA ILE A 429 -11.44 -10.09 5.62
C ILE A 429 -12.22 -10.74 4.49
N GLU A 430 -12.13 -10.12 3.33
CA GLU A 430 -12.59 -10.62 2.05
C GLU A 430 -11.35 -11.06 1.25
N PRO A 431 -11.16 -12.36 1.00
CA PRO A 431 -9.97 -12.83 0.30
C PRO A 431 -9.72 -12.15 -1.05
N SER A 432 -10.77 -11.77 -1.80
CA SER A 432 -10.63 -11.08 -3.08
C SER A 432 -9.92 -9.74 -3.00
N THR A 433 -9.94 -9.05 -1.86
CA THR A 433 -9.16 -7.84 -1.60
C THR A 433 -7.67 -8.01 -1.90
N PHE A 434 -7.10 -9.22 -1.76
CA PHE A 434 -5.67 -9.43 -2.01
C PHE A 434 -5.32 -9.59 -3.50
N TRP A 435 -6.28 -9.93 -4.38
CA TRP A 435 -6.00 -10.17 -5.80
C TRP A 435 -6.82 -9.36 -6.79
N GLU A 436 -7.99 -8.84 -6.42
CA GLU A 436 -8.83 -7.97 -7.26
C GLU A 436 -8.46 -6.50 -7.06
N GLU A 437 -8.10 -6.14 -5.83
CA GLU A 437 -7.90 -4.74 -5.43
C GLU A 437 -6.43 -4.29 -5.52
N SER A 438 -6.23 -3.01 -5.81
CA SER A 438 -4.90 -2.38 -5.88
C SER A 438 -4.12 -2.50 -4.57
N ALA A 439 -4.82 -2.47 -3.41
CA ALA A 439 -4.19 -2.64 -2.10
C ALA A 439 -3.45 -3.97 -1.91
N GLY A 440 -3.85 -5.02 -2.63
CA GLY A 440 -3.27 -6.37 -2.54
C GLY A 440 -2.02 -6.54 -3.40
N TRP A 441 -2.13 -7.36 -4.45
CA TRP A 441 -1.01 -7.68 -5.34
C TRP A 441 -0.43 -6.46 -6.06
N GLY A 442 -1.27 -5.49 -6.45
CA GLY A 442 -0.80 -4.26 -7.10
C GLY A 442 0.24 -3.53 -6.26
N ASP A 443 -0.12 -3.20 -5.02
CA ASP A 443 0.77 -2.48 -4.11
C ASP A 443 1.99 -3.31 -3.71
N MET A 444 1.82 -4.63 -3.55
CA MET A 444 2.92 -5.57 -3.29
C MET A 444 3.98 -5.52 -4.41
N ILE A 445 3.56 -5.59 -5.67
CA ILE A 445 4.46 -5.60 -6.83
C ILE A 445 5.28 -4.31 -6.89
N VAL A 446 4.61 -3.15 -6.89
CA VAL A 446 5.28 -1.83 -6.96
C VAL A 446 6.24 -1.66 -5.77
N SER A 447 5.81 -2.06 -4.57
CA SER A 447 6.65 -1.95 -3.38
C SER A 447 7.92 -2.77 -3.46
N CYS A 448 7.82 -3.95 -4.05
CA CYS A 448 8.94 -4.86 -4.19
C CYS A 448 9.83 -4.51 -5.40
N THR A 449 9.46 -3.58 -6.30
CA THR A 449 10.22 -3.27 -7.51
C THR A 449 10.81 -1.87 -7.57
N SER A 450 10.18 -0.87 -6.96
CA SER A 450 10.62 0.53 -7.09
C SER A 450 10.56 1.34 -5.79
N ALA A 451 9.94 0.82 -4.73
CA ALA A 451 9.77 1.60 -3.49
C ALA A 451 11.03 1.66 -2.59
N ARG A 452 11.03 2.62 -1.67
CA ARG A 452 12.14 2.91 -0.74
C ARG A 452 12.58 1.70 0.10
N ASN A 453 11.64 0.88 0.59
CA ASN A 453 11.95 -0.33 1.36
C ASN A 453 12.78 -1.34 0.55
N TRP A 454 12.39 -1.59 -0.71
CA TRP A 454 13.16 -2.44 -1.62
C TRP A 454 14.52 -1.81 -1.98
N ARG A 455 14.55 -0.52 -2.33
CA ARG A 455 15.80 0.15 -2.72
C ARG A 455 16.84 0.15 -1.60
N CYS A 456 16.45 0.52 -0.38
CA CYS A 456 17.39 0.62 0.74
C CYS A 456 17.90 -0.75 1.19
N SER A 457 17.05 -1.77 1.19
CA SER A 457 17.47 -3.15 1.51
C SER A 457 18.38 -3.75 0.44
N LYS A 458 18.15 -3.44 -0.84
CA LYS A 458 19.08 -3.78 -1.93
C LYS A 458 20.46 -3.14 -1.72
N LEU A 459 20.49 -1.82 -1.49
CA LEU A 459 21.73 -1.09 -1.25
C LEU A 459 22.46 -1.56 0.02
N ALA A 460 21.73 -1.99 1.06
CA ALA A 460 22.33 -2.53 2.29
C ALA A 460 23.18 -3.78 1.99
N VAL A 461 22.70 -4.66 1.12
CA VAL A 461 23.47 -5.86 0.71
C VAL A 461 24.62 -5.48 -0.22
N GLU A 462 24.37 -4.65 -1.24
CA GLU A 462 25.39 -4.23 -2.22
C GLU A 462 26.57 -3.50 -1.56
N ARG A 463 26.29 -2.71 -0.51
CA ARG A 463 27.28 -1.94 0.23
C ARG A 463 27.82 -2.68 1.45
N ASN A 464 27.26 -3.85 1.78
CA ASN A 464 27.56 -4.60 3.01
C ASN A 464 27.44 -3.73 4.28
N LEU A 465 26.32 -3.02 4.40
CA LEU A 465 25.98 -2.14 5.52
C LEU A 465 24.65 -2.55 6.16
N PRO A 466 24.44 -2.30 7.46
CA PRO A 466 23.12 -2.38 8.06
C PRO A 466 22.12 -1.47 7.34
N ILE A 467 20.87 -1.93 7.20
CA ILE A 467 19.83 -1.16 6.49
C ILE A 467 19.54 0.18 7.17
N GLU A 468 19.73 0.27 8.49
CA GLU A 468 19.61 1.51 9.26
C GLU A 468 20.66 2.55 8.90
N GLU A 469 21.87 2.15 8.51
CA GLU A 469 22.90 3.09 8.04
C GLU A 469 22.59 3.58 6.62
N VAL A 470 21.99 2.72 5.79
CA VAL A 470 21.47 3.12 4.47
C VAL A 470 20.30 4.09 4.61
N GLU A 471 19.40 3.89 5.58
CA GLU A 471 18.30 4.82 5.89
C GLU A 471 18.82 6.26 6.07
N LYS A 472 19.85 6.41 6.91
CA LYS A 472 20.41 7.73 7.26
C LYS A 472 21.03 8.44 6.06
N THR A 473 21.58 7.70 5.12
CA THR A 473 22.34 8.24 3.99
C THR A 473 21.50 8.45 2.73
N GLU A 474 20.47 7.64 2.49
CA GLU A 474 19.71 7.66 1.23
C GLU A 474 18.39 8.44 1.30
N LEU A 475 17.84 8.67 2.50
CA LEU A 475 16.44 9.12 2.63
C LEU A 475 16.26 10.56 3.12
N ASN A 476 17.34 11.35 3.24
CA ASN A 476 17.30 12.77 3.59
C ASN A 476 16.40 13.07 4.81
N GLY A 477 16.46 12.21 5.84
CA GLY A 477 15.65 12.34 7.06
C GLY A 477 14.29 11.63 7.04
N GLN A 478 13.87 11.02 5.93
CA GLN A 478 12.67 10.17 5.89
C GLN A 478 12.94 8.78 6.47
N LYS A 479 11.92 8.17 7.09
CA LYS A 479 11.99 6.87 7.75
C LYS A 479 11.51 5.70 6.88
N LEU A 480 12.16 4.55 7.01
CA LEU A 480 11.78 3.25 6.45
C LEU A 480 10.77 2.55 7.34
N GLN A 481 9.50 2.71 7.01
CA GLN A 481 8.39 2.09 7.75
C GLN A 481 8.48 0.55 7.79
N GLY A 482 9.15 -0.08 6.81
CA GLY A 482 9.31 -1.53 6.79
C GLY A 482 10.14 -2.08 7.95
N ILE A 483 11.11 -1.33 8.47
CA ILE A 483 11.95 -1.77 9.60
C ILE A 483 11.11 -1.83 10.88
N SER A 484 10.38 -0.76 11.20
CA SER A 484 9.51 -0.73 12.38
C SER A 484 8.39 -1.75 12.28
N THR A 485 7.71 -1.83 11.13
CA THR A 485 6.66 -2.83 10.90
C THR A 485 7.18 -4.25 11.08
N THR A 486 8.40 -4.55 10.61
CA THR A 486 9.02 -5.88 10.80
C THR A 486 9.21 -6.19 12.28
N ARG A 487 9.81 -5.27 13.05
CA ARG A 487 10.06 -5.46 14.49
C ARG A 487 8.77 -5.68 15.28
N GLU A 488 7.76 -4.86 15.00
CA GLU A 488 6.46 -4.94 15.65
C GLU A 488 5.76 -6.26 15.34
N VAL A 489 5.59 -6.59 14.06
CA VAL A 489 4.92 -7.83 13.63
C VAL A 489 5.67 -9.07 14.14
N CYS A 490 6.99 -9.10 14.04
CA CYS A 490 7.75 -10.25 14.49
C CYS A 490 7.67 -10.40 16.01
N SER A 491 7.75 -9.30 16.79
CA SER A 491 7.56 -9.34 18.24
C SER A 491 6.20 -9.93 18.63
N PHE A 492 5.13 -9.51 17.96
CA PHE A 492 3.80 -10.08 18.14
C PHE A 492 3.75 -11.57 17.80
N LEU A 493 4.37 -11.99 16.69
CA LEU A 493 4.41 -13.40 16.30
C LEU A 493 5.15 -14.26 17.33
N ARG A 494 6.23 -13.77 17.95
CA ARG A 494 6.90 -14.50 19.06
C ARG A 494 6.00 -14.62 20.28
N ALA A 495 5.33 -13.53 20.66
CA ALA A 495 4.39 -13.53 21.78
C ALA A 495 3.22 -14.52 21.57
N LYS A 496 2.79 -14.75 20.32
CA LYS A 496 1.77 -15.73 19.96
C LYS A 496 2.31 -17.14 19.67
N GLY A 497 3.62 -17.37 19.75
CA GLY A 497 4.22 -18.66 19.38
C GLY A 497 3.95 -19.05 17.93
N ALA A 498 3.94 -18.06 17.03
CA ALA A 498 3.54 -18.21 15.63
C ALA A 498 4.70 -18.14 14.63
N GLU A 499 5.92 -17.87 15.09
CA GLU A 499 7.11 -17.56 14.28
C GLU A 499 7.35 -18.54 13.12
N GLU A 500 7.23 -19.85 13.38
CA GLU A 500 7.47 -20.90 12.38
C GLU A 500 6.49 -20.84 11.18
N ARG A 501 5.32 -20.22 11.35
CA ARG A 501 4.31 -20.07 10.28
C ARG A 501 4.58 -18.89 9.36
N TYR A 502 5.51 -17.99 9.74
CA TYR A 502 5.82 -16.74 9.04
C TYR A 502 7.32 -16.61 8.71
N PRO A 503 7.92 -17.58 8.00
CA PRO A 503 9.35 -17.62 7.76
C PRO A 503 9.90 -16.43 6.97
N VAL A 504 9.15 -15.82 6.04
CA VAL A 504 9.61 -14.60 5.33
C VAL A 504 9.72 -13.44 6.30
N PHE A 505 8.70 -13.19 7.13
CA PHE A 505 8.73 -12.07 8.07
C PHE A 505 9.87 -12.23 9.09
N MET A 506 9.99 -13.42 9.68
CA MET A 506 11.07 -13.72 10.63
C MET A 506 12.46 -13.65 9.96
N ALA A 507 12.59 -14.03 8.68
CA ALA A 507 13.86 -13.89 7.95
C ALA A 507 14.32 -12.43 7.89
N VAL A 508 13.39 -11.52 7.59
CA VAL A 508 13.70 -10.09 7.48
C VAL A 508 14.17 -9.54 8.82
N GLU A 509 13.48 -9.84 9.93
CA GLU A 509 13.91 -9.42 11.27
C GLU A 509 15.32 -9.93 11.60
N ARG A 510 15.58 -11.22 11.35
CA ARG A 510 16.86 -11.85 11.65
C ARG A 510 18.01 -11.31 10.79
N ILE A 511 17.75 -10.91 9.55
CA ILE A 511 18.76 -10.24 8.70
C ILE A 511 19.00 -8.81 9.19
N ILE A 512 17.95 -8.07 9.56
CA ILE A 512 18.08 -6.73 10.17
C ILE A 512 18.95 -6.79 11.43
N ASN A 513 18.72 -7.80 12.28
CA ASN A 513 19.50 -8.04 13.50
C ASN A 513 20.88 -8.68 13.27
N GLN A 514 21.24 -8.98 12.01
CA GLN A 514 22.50 -9.63 11.62
C GLN A 514 22.70 -11.04 12.23
N GLU A 515 21.61 -11.73 12.55
CA GLU A 515 21.61 -13.09 13.10
C GLU A 515 21.78 -14.16 12.01
N ILE A 516 21.30 -13.87 10.80
CA ILE A 516 21.48 -14.72 9.61
C ILE A 516 21.89 -13.88 8.42
N LYS A 517 22.43 -14.54 7.39
CA LYS A 517 22.77 -13.88 6.13
C LYS A 517 21.70 -14.07 5.07
N VAL A 518 21.73 -13.22 4.04
CA VAL A 518 20.75 -13.24 2.93
C VAL A 518 20.75 -14.57 2.18
N GLU A 519 21.90 -15.25 2.08
CA GLU A 519 22.04 -16.56 1.42
C GLU A 519 21.20 -17.66 2.09
N GLU A 520 20.76 -17.41 3.31
CA GLU A 520 20.01 -18.38 4.11
C GLU A 520 18.50 -18.31 3.88
N ILE A 521 18.00 -17.25 3.23
CA ILE A 521 16.56 -17.08 2.91
C ILE A 521 15.95 -18.36 2.29
N PRO A 522 16.54 -19.03 1.29
CA PRO A 522 15.96 -20.24 0.68
C PRO A 522 15.88 -21.43 1.63
N LYS A 523 16.74 -21.49 2.66
CA LYS A 523 16.74 -22.58 3.65
C LYS A 523 15.54 -22.48 4.59
N LEU A 524 15.00 -21.27 4.78
CA LEU A 524 13.84 -21.02 5.64
C LEU A 524 12.52 -21.52 5.04
N PHE A 525 12.54 -21.99 3.79
CA PHE A 525 11.35 -22.47 3.07
C PHE A 525 11.35 -23.99 2.82
N LYS A 526 12.24 -24.74 3.48
CA LYS A 526 12.39 -26.19 3.30
C LYS A 526 11.60 -27.01 4.32
#